data_AF-A0AAE4IVL0-F1
#
_entry.id   AF-A0AAE4IVL0-F1
#
_cell.length_a   1.000
_cell.length_b   1.000
_cell.length_c   1.000
_cell.angle_alpha   90.00
_cell.angle_beta   90.00
_cell.angle_gamma   90.00
#
_symmetry.space_group_name_H-M   'P 1'
#
loop_
_entity.id
_entity.type
_entity.pdbx_description
1 polymer ?
#
loop_
_entity_poly.entity_id
_entity_poly.type
_entity_poly.pdbx_seq_one_letter_code
_entity_poly.pdbx_strand_id
1 'polypeptide(L)'
;MNTETNFAHLYSEFSHPLELPVLALRCNLLTEILLDCSTLSQVKPLCRCLGSYLEILKRELDASMGDFYIVGTDDAHDAPQPKGWLLEDTQTLCDYSRALNHLLLVSQCDRDMLPHLTGLLHDITHALADDLNMTYAHACAAQNRH
;
A
#
# COMPACT_ATOMS: atom_id res chain seq x y z
N MET A 1 -1.56 -10.06 -35.10
CA MET A 1 -0.35 -9.88 -34.25
C MET A 1 -0.84 -9.90 -32.81
N ASN A 2 -0.71 -11.04 -32.14
CA ASN A 2 -1.14 -11.20 -30.74
C ASN A 2 0.09 -10.95 -29.87
N THR A 3 0.28 -9.71 -29.44
CA THR A 3 1.22 -9.38 -28.36
C THR A 3 0.47 -9.52 -27.04
N GLU A 4 0.28 -10.75 -26.58
CA GLU A 4 0.06 -10.98 -25.15
C GLU A 4 1.41 -10.75 -24.47
N THR A 5 1.68 -9.48 -24.16
CA THR A 5 2.82 -9.07 -23.36
C THR A 5 2.69 -9.78 -22.02
N ASN A 6 3.49 -10.82 -21.78
CA ASN A 6 3.46 -11.58 -20.55
C ASN A 6 4.05 -10.71 -19.42
N PHE A 7 3.18 -9.91 -18.79
CA PHE A 7 3.52 -9.01 -17.69
C PHE A 7 4.09 -9.72 -16.46
N ALA A 8 3.97 -11.05 -16.36
CA ALA A 8 4.51 -11.83 -15.25
C ALA A 8 6.04 -11.76 -15.15
N HIS A 9 6.74 -11.53 -16.27
CA HIS A 9 8.19 -11.36 -16.28
C HIS A 9 8.67 -9.95 -15.89
N LEU A 10 7.81 -8.93 -15.96
CA LEU A 10 8.19 -7.55 -15.65
C LEU A 10 8.28 -7.28 -14.14
N TYR A 11 7.77 -8.21 -13.33
CA TYR A 11 7.73 -8.07 -11.89
C TYR A 11 8.27 -9.31 -11.17
N SER A 12 9.43 -9.82 -11.60
CA SER A 12 10.16 -10.91 -10.91
C SER A 12 10.49 -10.59 -9.45
N GLU A 13 10.47 -9.31 -9.10
CA GLU A 13 10.52 -8.79 -7.73
C GLU A 13 9.38 -9.26 -6.83
N PHE A 14 8.19 -9.58 -7.37
CA PHE A 14 7.11 -10.19 -6.60
C PHE A 14 7.29 -11.69 -6.36
N SER A 15 8.30 -12.33 -6.97
CA SER A 15 8.61 -13.74 -6.70
C SER A 15 9.26 -13.95 -5.33
N HIS A 16 9.70 -12.88 -4.67
CA HIS A 16 10.17 -12.90 -3.29
C HIS A 16 9.15 -12.16 -2.42
N PRO A 17 8.86 -12.65 -1.19
CA PRO A 17 8.03 -11.90 -0.25
C PRO A 17 8.65 -10.52 -0.03
N LEU A 18 7.95 -9.48 -0.44
CA LEU A 18 8.33 -8.10 -0.15
C LEU A 18 7.70 -7.71 1.18
N GLU A 19 8.50 -7.21 2.10
CA GLU A 19 7.99 -6.70 3.37
C GLU A 19 7.07 -5.49 3.15
N LEU A 20 6.07 -5.31 4.02
CA LEU A 20 5.10 -4.21 3.94
C LEU A 20 5.74 -2.82 3.76
N PRO A 21 6.82 -2.44 4.48
CA PRO A 21 7.45 -1.13 4.30
C PRO A 21 8.03 -0.94 2.89
N VAL A 22 8.58 -2.00 2.31
CA VAL A 22 9.15 -1.96 0.96
C VAL A 22 8.05 -1.82 -0.08
N LEU A 23 6.93 -2.51 0.10
CA LEU A 23 5.74 -2.38 -0.77
C LEU A 23 5.18 -0.96 -0.70
N ALA A 24 5.04 -0.39 0.51
CA ALA A 24 4.53 0.96 0.70
C ALA A 24 5.46 2.03 0.10
N LEU A 25 6.78 1.89 0.27
CA LEU A 25 7.77 2.78 -0.34
C LEU A 25 7.71 2.75 -1.87
N ARG A 26 7.53 1.55 -2.47
CA ARG A 26 7.35 1.42 -3.92
C ARG A 26 6.05 2.08 -4.40
N CYS A 27 4.96 1.95 -3.63
CA CYS A 27 3.73 2.68 -3.93
C CYS A 27 3.98 4.19 -3.90
N ASN A 28 4.66 4.69 -2.86
CA ASN A 28 4.97 6.12 -2.72
C ASN A 28 5.81 6.63 -3.91
N LEU A 29 6.88 5.92 -4.29
CA LEU A 29 7.70 6.29 -5.44
C LEU A 29 6.90 6.35 -6.74
N LEU A 30 6.00 5.39 -6.97
CA LEU A 30 5.12 5.43 -8.15
C LEU A 30 4.18 6.65 -8.13
N THR A 31 3.69 7.05 -6.95
CA THR A 31 2.89 8.26 -6.81
C THR A 31 3.70 9.55 -7.01
N GLU A 32 4.97 9.60 -6.59
CA GLU A 32 5.86 10.72 -6.89
C GLU A 32 6.06 10.88 -8.41
N ILE A 33 6.32 9.77 -9.11
CA ILE A 33 6.44 9.79 -10.59
C ILE A 33 5.11 10.21 -11.24
N LEU A 34 3.97 9.85 -10.65
CA LEU A 34 2.65 10.27 -11.12
C LEU A 34 2.44 11.79 -11.02
N LEU A 35 3.06 12.48 -10.06
CA LEU A 35 2.96 13.95 -9.94
C LEU A 35 3.58 14.67 -11.14
N ASP A 36 4.65 14.11 -11.71
CA ASP A 36 5.32 14.67 -12.89
C ASP A 36 4.57 14.38 -14.21
N CYS A 37 3.54 13.54 -14.17
CA CYS A 37 2.76 13.19 -15.34
C CYS A 37 1.76 14.29 -15.70
N SER A 38 1.85 14.79 -16.93
CA SER A 38 0.98 15.86 -17.44
C SER A 38 -0.12 15.36 -18.38
N THR A 39 -0.13 14.06 -18.70
CA THR A 39 -1.08 13.47 -19.65
C THR A 39 -1.62 12.12 -19.17
N LEU A 40 -2.88 11.83 -19.52
CA LEU A 40 -3.53 10.55 -19.19
C LEU A 40 -2.80 9.33 -19.80
N SER A 41 -2.12 9.50 -20.93
CA SER A 41 -1.34 8.44 -21.57
C SER A 41 -0.13 8.00 -20.73
N GLN A 42 0.46 8.92 -19.94
CA GLN A 42 1.55 8.62 -19.01
C GLN A 42 1.02 8.06 -17.68
N VAL A 43 -0.12 8.58 -17.22
CA VAL A 43 -0.75 8.17 -15.95
C VAL A 43 -1.22 6.72 -15.98
N LYS A 44 -1.88 6.28 -17.06
CA LYS A 44 -2.53 4.95 -17.10
C LYS A 44 -1.57 3.76 -16.87
N PRO A 45 -0.39 3.68 -17.50
CA PRO A 45 0.58 2.63 -17.21
C PRO A 45 1.04 2.63 -15.74
N LEU A 46 1.27 3.81 -15.15
CA LEU A 46 1.69 3.94 -13.77
C LEU A 46 0.57 3.53 -12.80
N CYS A 47 -0.67 3.94 -13.05
CA CYS A 47 -1.83 3.52 -12.23
C CYS A 47 -2.07 1.99 -12.29
N ARG A 48 -1.81 1.34 -13.44
CA ARG A 48 -1.86 -0.13 -13.52
C ARG A 48 -0.80 -0.78 -12.65
N CYS A 49 0.43 -0.27 -12.74
CA CYS A 49 1.55 -0.75 -11.94
C CYS A 49 1.26 -0.56 -10.44
N LEU A 50 0.90 0.66 -10.05
CA LEU A 50 0.53 1.01 -8.68
C LEU A 50 -0.62 0.16 -8.16
N GLY A 51 -1.64 -0.11 -9.00
CA GLY A 51 -2.74 -1.00 -8.65
C GLY A 51 -2.25 -2.39 -8.24
N SER A 52 -1.36 -3.01 -9.01
CA SER A 52 -0.78 -4.31 -8.66
C SER A 52 -0.04 -4.30 -7.33
N TYR A 53 0.72 -3.23 -7.06
CA TYR A 53 1.41 -3.06 -5.78
C TYR A 53 0.46 -2.89 -4.60
N LEU A 54 -0.59 -2.08 -4.76
CA LEU A 54 -1.59 -1.85 -3.72
C LEU A 54 -2.41 -3.11 -3.42
N GLU A 55 -2.70 -3.95 -4.42
CA GLU A 55 -3.36 -5.25 -4.18
C GLU A 55 -2.50 -6.19 -3.34
N ILE A 56 -1.19 -6.24 -3.63
CA ILE A 56 -0.26 -7.04 -2.84
C ILE A 56 -0.13 -6.46 -1.43
N LEU A 57 0.05 -5.14 -1.31
CA LEU A 57 0.14 -4.45 -0.03
C LEU A 57 -1.10 -4.73 0.84
N LYS A 58 -2.31 -4.64 0.28
CA LYS A 58 -3.55 -4.94 1.00
C LYS A 58 -3.57 -6.39 1.51
N ARG A 59 -3.21 -7.34 0.65
CA ARG A 59 -3.18 -8.76 1.02
C ARG A 59 -2.19 -9.02 2.15
N GLU A 60 -0.98 -8.48 2.07
CA GLU A 60 0.03 -8.65 3.11
C GLU A 60 -0.39 -7.93 4.42
N LEU A 61 -1.08 -6.79 4.33
CA LEU A 61 -1.60 -6.07 5.49
C LEU A 61 -2.69 -6.88 6.20
N ASP A 62 -3.61 -7.48 5.42
CA ASP A 62 -4.66 -8.35 5.92
C ASP A 62 -4.09 -9.61 6.59
N ALA A 63 -3.06 -10.21 5.99
CA ALA A 63 -2.35 -11.35 6.56
C ALA A 63 -1.65 -10.97 7.88
N SER A 64 -0.95 -9.83 7.90
CA SER A 64 -0.26 -9.34 9.11
C SER A 64 -1.24 -9.12 10.26
N MET A 65 -2.42 -8.55 10.01
CA MET A 65 -3.45 -8.40 11.05
C MET A 65 -4.02 -9.74 11.55
N GLY A 66 -4.08 -10.75 10.67
CA GLY A 66 -4.50 -12.11 11.03
C GLY A 66 -3.56 -12.77 12.06
N ASP A 67 -2.26 -12.53 11.94
CA ASP A 67 -1.24 -13.06 12.88
C ASP A 67 -1.32 -12.41 14.27
N PHE A 68 -1.81 -11.17 14.37
CA PHE A 68 -2.05 -10.51 15.67
C PHE A 68 -3.31 -11.01 16.39
N TYR A 69 -4.14 -11.83 15.75
CA TYR A 69 -5.40 -12.36 16.31
C TYR A 69 -5.22 -13.62 17.17
N ILE A 70 -4.01 -14.20 17.25
CA ILE A 70 -3.76 -15.49 17.94
C ILE A 70 -2.61 -15.40 18.97
N VAL A 71 -2.76 -14.61 20.04
CA VAL A 71 -2.12 -14.89 21.35
C VAL A 71 -3.00 -14.31 22.46
N GLY A 72 -3.87 -15.14 23.00
CA GLY A 72 -4.77 -14.78 24.10
C GLY A 72 -5.39 -16.03 24.74
N THR A 73 -4.59 -17.05 25.01
CA THR A 73 -5.00 -18.20 25.83
C THR A 73 -4.01 -18.41 26.96
N ASP A 74 -4.57 -18.43 28.16
CA ASP A 74 -3.99 -18.66 29.50
C ASP A 74 -3.24 -17.49 30.17
N ASP A 75 -3.99 -16.57 30.78
CA ASP A 75 -4.10 -16.54 32.25
C ASP A 75 -5.25 -15.61 32.71
N ALA A 76 -5.99 -16.08 33.72
CA ALA A 76 -7.14 -15.39 34.28
C ALA A 76 -6.76 -14.06 34.96
N HIS A 77 -6.97 -12.91 34.30
CA HIS A 77 -7.87 -11.85 34.79
C HIS A 77 -7.96 -10.59 33.92
N ASP A 78 -7.22 -10.46 32.82
CA ASP A 78 -7.43 -9.36 31.87
C ASP A 78 -7.88 -9.94 30.52
N ALA A 79 -9.04 -9.50 30.05
CA ALA A 79 -9.47 -9.81 28.69
C ALA A 79 -8.34 -9.38 27.73
N PRO A 80 -7.98 -10.20 26.72
CA PRO A 80 -7.00 -9.79 25.73
C PRO A 80 -7.52 -8.52 25.08
N GLN A 81 -6.95 -7.36 25.44
CA GLN A 81 -7.23 -6.16 24.68
C GLN A 81 -6.67 -6.41 23.29
N PRO A 82 -7.51 -6.42 22.24
CA PRO A 82 -6.99 -6.51 20.89
C PRO A 82 -6.02 -5.34 20.74
N LYS A 83 -4.83 -5.57 20.17
CA LYS A 83 -3.98 -4.51 19.61
C LYS A 83 -4.69 -3.90 18.39
N GLY A 84 -5.93 -3.47 18.55
CA GLY A 84 -6.90 -3.25 17.49
C GLY A 84 -6.63 -1.99 16.67
N TRP A 85 -5.73 -1.11 17.11
CA TRP A 85 -5.68 0.26 16.57
C TRP A 85 -4.37 0.63 15.87
N LEU A 86 -3.35 -0.23 15.83
CA LEU A 86 -2.05 0.18 15.27
C LEU A 86 -2.08 0.28 13.73
N LEU A 87 -2.97 -0.47 13.06
CA LEU A 87 -3.01 -0.58 11.60
C LEU A 87 -4.41 -0.36 10.99
N GLU A 88 -5.44 -0.06 11.78
CA GLU A 88 -6.80 0.18 11.26
C GLU A 88 -6.83 1.45 10.38
N ASP A 89 -6.13 2.50 10.82
CA ASP A 89 -5.90 3.71 10.04
C ASP A 89 -5.07 3.41 8.78
N THR A 90 -4.02 2.59 8.91
CA THR A 90 -3.18 2.14 7.79
C THR A 90 -3.97 1.35 6.74
N GLN A 91 -4.91 0.50 7.16
CA GLN A 91 -5.76 -0.26 6.25
C GLN A 91 -6.74 0.65 5.51
N THR A 92 -7.30 1.62 6.23
CA THR A 92 -8.17 2.66 5.65
C THR A 92 -7.41 3.48 4.60
N LEU A 93 -6.18 3.90 4.89
CA LEU A 93 -5.32 4.60 3.94
C LEU A 93 -5.04 3.74 2.70
N CYS A 94 -4.76 2.44 2.88
CA CYS A 94 -4.56 1.50 1.77
C CYS A 94 -5.81 1.40 0.87
N ASP A 95 -6.99 1.30 1.46
CA ASP A 95 -8.25 1.23 0.70
C ASP A 95 -8.58 2.54 -0.02
N TYR A 96 -8.29 3.70 0.59
CA TYR A 96 -8.39 4.99 -0.09
C TYR A 96 -7.43 5.11 -1.27
N SER A 97 -6.17 4.71 -1.11
CA SER A 97 -5.20 4.68 -2.22
C SER A 97 -5.68 3.79 -3.37
N ARG A 98 -6.25 2.61 -3.06
CA ARG A 98 -6.83 1.71 -4.07
C ARG A 98 -8.00 2.34 -4.81
N ALA A 99 -8.96 2.91 -4.08
CA ALA A 99 -10.13 3.54 -4.66
C ALA A 99 -9.75 4.72 -5.58
N LEU A 100 -8.83 5.57 -5.12
CA LEU A 100 -8.37 6.73 -5.87
C LEU A 100 -7.53 6.34 -7.09
N ASN A 101 -6.65 5.34 -6.96
CA ASN A 101 -5.91 4.80 -8.11
C ASN A 101 -6.86 4.19 -9.16
N HIS A 102 -7.90 3.48 -8.73
CA HIS A 102 -8.93 2.96 -9.64
C HIS A 102 -9.70 4.11 -10.34
N LEU A 103 -10.01 5.19 -9.62
CA LEU A 103 -10.65 6.38 -10.20
C LEU A 103 -9.78 6.97 -11.32
N LEU A 104 -8.48 7.14 -11.09
CA LEU A 104 -7.52 7.62 -12.10
C LEU A 104 -7.40 6.69 -13.31
N LEU A 105 -7.58 5.38 -13.11
CA LEU A 105 -7.47 4.38 -14.16
C LEU A 105 -8.69 4.35 -15.10
N VAL A 106 -9.89 4.42 -14.51
CA VAL A 106 -11.16 4.18 -15.22
C VAL A 106 -11.84 5.49 -15.65
N SER A 107 -11.65 6.57 -14.91
CA SER A 107 -12.36 7.82 -15.16
C SER A 107 -11.67 8.66 -16.23
N GLN A 108 -12.47 9.38 -17.02
CA GLN A 108 -11.97 10.49 -17.81
C GLN A 108 -11.81 11.68 -16.85
N CYS A 109 -10.65 11.80 -16.24
CA CYS A 109 -10.34 12.96 -15.41
C CYS A 109 -10.11 14.17 -16.29
N ASP A 110 -10.80 15.26 -16.00
CA ASP A 110 -10.53 16.54 -16.62
C ASP A 110 -9.11 16.99 -16.31
N ARG A 111 -8.54 17.78 -17.23
CA ARG A 111 -7.15 18.24 -17.14
C ARG A 111 -6.86 19.01 -15.84
N ASP A 112 -7.84 19.71 -15.31
CA ASP A 112 -7.70 20.50 -14.08
C ASP A 112 -7.84 19.64 -12.81
N MET A 113 -8.57 18.51 -12.90
CA MET A 113 -8.80 17.60 -11.77
C MET A 113 -7.63 16.62 -11.59
N LEU A 114 -6.95 16.26 -12.68
CA LEU A 114 -5.87 15.28 -12.66
C LEU A 114 -4.75 15.60 -11.64
N PRO A 115 -4.19 16.82 -11.57
CA PRO A 115 -3.13 17.14 -10.60
C PRO A 115 -3.60 17.06 -9.15
N HIS A 116 -4.87 17.37 -8.89
CA HIS A 116 -5.42 17.30 -7.54
C HIS A 116 -5.62 15.84 -7.08
N LEU A 117 -6.08 14.97 -7.99
CA LEU A 117 -6.25 13.56 -7.68
C LEU A 117 -4.92 12.82 -7.54
N THR A 118 -3.94 13.12 -8.39
CA THR A 118 -2.59 12.53 -8.25
C THR A 118 -1.89 13.05 -7.00
N GLY A 119 -2.05 14.34 -6.68
CA GLY A 119 -1.60 14.94 -5.41
C GLY A 119 -2.20 14.24 -4.18
N LEU A 120 -3.53 14.11 -4.14
CA LEU A 120 -4.21 13.42 -3.04
C LEU A 120 -3.78 11.96 -2.91
N LEU A 121 -3.60 11.25 -4.03
CA LEU A 121 -3.12 9.87 -4.03
C LEU A 121 -1.69 9.77 -3.47
N HIS A 122 -0.84 10.74 -3.81
CA HIS A 122 0.50 10.83 -3.25
C HIS A 122 0.46 11.05 -1.74
N ASP A 123 -0.30 12.04 -1.26
CA ASP A 123 -0.38 12.37 0.17
C ASP A 123 -0.85 11.17 1.02
N ILE A 124 -1.89 10.45 0.56
CA ILE A 124 -2.42 9.26 1.25
C ILE A 124 -1.38 8.12 1.23
N THR A 125 -0.72 7.92 0.10
CA THR A 125 0.28 6.84 -0.04
C THR A 125 1.56 7.14 0.73
N HIS A 126 1.91 8.42 0.88
CA HIS A 126 3.01 8.88 1.73
C HIS A 126 2.69 8.62 3.21
N ALA A 127 1.51 9.02 3.68
CA ALA A 127 1.06 8.75 5.05
C ALA A 127 1.03 7.25 5.36
N LEU A 128 0.55 6.44 4.41
CA LEU A 128 0.56 4.98 4.51
C LEU A 128 1.98 4.41 4.68
N ALA A 129 2.95 4.94 3.93
CA ALA A 129 4.34 4.50 4.02
C ALA A 129 4.99 4.91 5.34
N ASP A 130 4.70 6.12 5.84
CA ASP A 130 5.18 6.60 7.12
C ASP A 130 4.66 5.76 8.28
N ASP A 131 3.37 5.44 8.31
CA ASP A 131 2.74 4.60 9.34
C ASP A 131 3.38 3.21 9.41
N LEU A 132 3.60 2.59 8.24
CA LEU A 132 4.24 1.28 8.15
C LEU A 132 5.71 1.35 8.57
N ASN A 133 6.46 2.37 8.15
CA ASN A 133 7.85 2.55 8.59
C ASN A 133 7.97 2.75 10.10
N MET A 134 7.11 3.57 10.70
CA MET A 134 7.09 3.79 12.15
C MET A 134 6.77 2.50 12.90
N THR A 135 5.76 1.75 12.44
CA THR A 135 5.35 0.48 13.05
C THR A 135 6.48 -0.54 13.04
N TYR A 136 7.21 -0.66 11.93
CA TYR A 136 8.36 -1.58 11.82
C TYR A 136 9.57 -1.11 12.64
N ALA A 137 9.85 0.20 12.69
CA ALA A 137 10.91 0.74 13.52
C ALA A 137 10.68 0.45 15.02
N HIS A 138 9.43 0.58 15.48
CA HIS A 138 9.05 0.23 16.85
C HIS A 138 9.17 -1.27 17.13
N ALA A 139 8.79 -2.13 16.20
CA ALA A 139 8.94 -3.59 16.33
C ALA A 139 10.43 -4.00 16.46
N CYS A 140 11.31 -3.44 15.62
CA CYS A 140 12.75 -3.68 15.69
C CYS A 140 13.39 -3.18 17.00
N ALA A 141 12.94 -2.03 17.52
CA ALA A 141 13.43 -1.49 18.79
C ALA A 141 13.00 -2.33 20.01
N ALA A 142 11.84 -2.98 19.95
CA ALA A 142 11.38 -3.91 21.00
C ALA A 142 12.19 -5.21 21.01
N GLN A 143 12.61 -5.71 19.85
CA GLN A 143 13.40 -6.95 19.71
C GLN A 143 14.82 -6.84 20.29
N ASN A 144 15.42 -5.65 20.28
CA ASN A 144 16.81 -5.40 20.74
C ASN A 144 16.94 -5.09 22.25
N ARG A 145 15.87 -5.25 23.04
CA ARG A 145 15.88 -5.05 24.50
C ARG A 145 15.95 -6.35 25.31
N HIS A 146 16.22 -7.48 24.66
CA HIS A 146 16.50 -8.78 25.27
C HIS A 146 17.91 -9.25 24.92
#